data_AF-A0A9P3JNX6-F1
#
_entry.id   AF-A0A9P3JNX6-F1
#
_cell.length_a   1.000
_cell.length_b   1.000
_cell.length_c   1.000
_cell.angle_alpha   90.00
_cell.angle_beta   90.00
_cell.angle_gamma   90.00
#
_symmetry.space_group_name_H-M   'P 1'
#
loop_
_entity.id
_entity.type
_entity.pdbx_description
1 polymer ?
#
loop_
_entity_poly.entity_id
_entity_poly.type
_entity_poly.pdbx_seq_one_letter_code
_entity_poly.pdbx_strand_id
1 'polypeptide(L)'
;LASLLNPIQAHVQHLLHHYSGVFPAYHLAAPPSDRALGHSIRLVPGSTPLVHPMYRMSTVELSEMRRQLEDLLSKGLIRPSTSPYAGPVLFTRKKERRCMTLL
;
A
#
# COMPACT_ATOMS: atom_id res chain seq x y z
N LEU A 1 -25.63 2.26 -34.87
CA LEU A 1 -24.33 2.46 -34.18
C LEU A 1 -24.43 2.18 -32.68
N ALA A 2 -25.43 2.71 -31.95
CA ALA A 2 -25.64 2.42 -30.53
C ALA A 2 -25.96 0.95 -30.20
N SER A 3 -26.60 0.21 -31.12
CA SER A 3 -26.97 -1.20 -30.96
C SER A 3 -25.81 -2.20 -31.12
N LEU A 4 -24.67 -1.78 -31.70
CA LEU A 4 -23.46 -2.61 -31.84
C LEU A 4 -22.48 -2.49 -30.66
N LEU A 5 -22.66 -1.46 -29.81
CA LEU A 5 -21.92 -1.28 -28.55
C LEU A 5 -22.53 -2.08 -27.39
N ASN A 6 -23.78 -2.49 -27.52
CA ASN A 6 -24.53 -3.25 -26.52
C ASN A 6 -23.94 -4.66 -26.21
N PRO A 7 -23.54 -5.49 -27.20
CA PRO A 7 -22.94 -6.79 -26.90
C PRO A 7 -21.54 -6.67 -26.30
N ILE A 8 -20.76 -5.66 -26.69
CA ILE A 8 -19.44 -5.38 -26.10
C ILE A 8 -19.62 -4.97 -24.64
N GLN A 9 -20.60 -4.13 -24.34
CA GLN A 9 -20.92 -3.72 -22.97
C GLN A 9 -21.39 -4.90 -22.10
N ALA A 10 -22.21 -5.79 -22.64
CA ALA A 10 -22.62 -7.02 -21.96
C ALA A 10 -21.45 -7.97 -21.69
N HIS A 11 -20.54 -8.13 -22.65
CA HIS A 11 -19.34 -8.97 -22.49
C HIS A 11 -18.38 -8.41 -21.44
N VAL A 12 -18.16 -7.09 -21.43
CA VAL A 12 -17.34 -6.42 -20.41
C VAL A 12 -17.98 -6.51 -19.03
N GLN A 13 -19.29 -6.32 -18.90
CA GLN A 13 -20.01 -6.49 -17.63
C GLN A 13 -19.90 -7.93 -17.11
N HIS A 14 -20.03 -8.92 -17.99
CA HIS A 14 -19.84 -10.32 -17.65
C HIS A 14 -18.43 -10.59 -17.12
N LEU A 15 -17.39 -10.04 -17.76
CA LEU A 15 -16.00 -10.16 -17.30
C LEU A 15 -15.78 -9.49 -15.93
N LEU A 16 -16.29 -8.27 -15.73
CA LEU A 16 -16.17 -7.56 -14.45
C LEU A 16 -16.88 -8.31 -13.31
N HIS A 17 -18.03 -8.92 -13.59
CA HIS A 17 -18.73 -9.75 -12.62
C HIS A 17 -17.96 -11.04 -12.32
N HIS A 18 -17.49 -11.73 -13.36
CA HIS A 18 -16.72 -12.97 -13.25
C HIS A 18 -15.41 -12.78 -12.47
N TYR A 19 -14.71 -11.66 -12.69
CA TYR A 19 -13.46 -11.31 -12.01
C TYR A 19 -13.62 -10.29 -10.88
N SER A 20 -14.83 -10.14 -10.33
CA SER A 20 -15.12 -9.18 -9.25
C SER A 20 -14.22 -9.39 -8.02
N GLY A 21 -13.85 -10.64 -7.72
CA GLY A 21 -12.91 -10.98 -6.64
C GLY A 21 -11.45 -10.54 -6.87
N VAL A 22 -11.06 -10.20 -8.10
CA VAL A 22 -9.72 -9.70 -8.44
C VAL A 22 -9.58 -8.20 -8.15
N PHE A 23 -10.71 -7.48 -8.16
CA PHE A 23 -10.78 -6.04 -7.91
C PHE A 23 -11.57 -5.72 -6.64
N PRO A 24 -11.11 -6.18 -5.45
CA PRO A 24 -11.78 -5.80 -4.22
C PRO A 24 -11.77 -4.28 -4.05
N ALA A 25 -12.85 -3.72 -3.50
CA ALA A 25 -12.97 -2.28 -3.23
C ALA A 25 -11.83 -1.74 -2.35
N TYR A 26 -11.16 -2.63 -1.60
CA TYR A 26 -9.97 -2.37 -0.82
C TYR A 26 -8.73 -2.92 -1.54
N HIS A 27 -7.99 -2.05 -2.24
CA HIS A 27 -6.69 -2.37 -2.87
C HIS A 27 -5.55 -2.69 -1.89
N LEU A 28 -5.85 -2.78 -0.59
CA LEU A 28 -4.89 -2.97 0.50
C LEU A 28 -5.21 -4.21 1.35
N ALA A 29 -5.96 -5.18 0.81
CA ALA A 29 -5.97 -6.52 1.40
C ALA A 29 -4.51 -6.98 1.51
N ALA A 30 -4.13 -7.52 2.67
CA ALA A 30 -2.83 -8.14 2.85
C ALA A 30 -2.53 -9.05 1.65
N PRO A 31 -1.29 -9.06 1.13
CA PRO A 31 -0.93 -9.93 0.02
C PRO A 31 -1.38 -11.35 0.35
N PRO A 32 -1.94 -12.10 -0.63
CA PRO A 32 -2.47 -13.42 -0.38
C PRO A 32 -1.49 -14.23 0.45
N SER A 33 -1.94 -14.78 1.58
CA SER A 33 -1.09 -15.52 2.52
C SER A 33 -0.41 -16.73 1.86
N ASP A 34 -1.00 -17.24 0.78
CA ASP A 34 -0.56 -18.40 0.02
C ASP A 34 0.40 -18.06 -1.14
N ARG A 35 1.29 -17.08 -0.93
CA ARG A 35 2.41 -16.90 -1.86
C ARG A 35 3.38 -18.05 -1.64
N ALA A 36 3.44 -18.99 -2.59
CA ALA A 36 4.40 -20.10 -2.60
C ALA A 36 5.88 -19.66 -2.49
N LEU A 37 6.17 -18.38 -2.73
CA LEU A 37 7.49 -17.77 -2.62
C LEU A 37 7.42 -16.55 -1.70
N GLY A 38 8.03 -16.67 -0.51
CA GLY A 38 8.26 -15.53 0.37
C GLY A 38 9.25 -14.54 -0.24
N HIS A 39 9.02 -13.25 -0.05
CA HIS A 39 9.98 -12.22 -0.47
C HIS A 39 11.14 -12.15 0.55
N SER A 40 12.37 -12.41 0.11
CA SER A 40 13.58 -12.29 0.94
C SER A 40 14.50 -11.19 0.38
N ILE A 41 14.84 -10.21 1.23
CA ILE A 41 15.88 -9.22 0.92
C ILE A 41 17.22 -9.81 1.37
N ARG A 42 18.12 -10.08 0.42
CA ARG A 42 19.47 -10.59 0.73
C ARG A 42 20.39 -9.43 1.07
N LEU A 43 21.02 -9.50 2.24
CA LEU A 43 22.01 -8.52 2.67
C LEU A 43 23.37 -8.85 2.09
N VAL A 44 24.18 -7.81 1.85
CA VAL A 44 25.58 -7.97 1.46
C VAL A 44 26.37 -8.43 2.69
N PRO A 45 27.21 -9.48 2.62
CA PRO A 45 28.02 -9.91 3.75
C PRO A 45 28.87 -8.76 4.31
N GLY A 46 28.82 -8.55 5.64
CA GLY A 46 29.54 -7.46 6.31
C GLY A 46 28.83 -6.10 6.29
N SER A 47 27.62 -5.99 5.72
CA SER A 47 26.85 -4.74 5.78
C SER A 47 26.41 -4.42 7.21
N THR A 48 26.68 -3.20 7.66
CA THR A 48 26.19 -2.70 8.94
C THR A 48 24.77 -2.15 8.82
N PRO A 49 23.91 -2.35 9.83
CA PRO A 49 22.58 -1.75 9.83
C PRO A 49 22.64 -0.23 9.77
N LEU A 50 21.77 0.35 8.93
CA LEU A 50 21.64 1.79 8.77
C LEU A 50 20.40 2.27 9.53
N VAL A 51 20.62 3.19 10.47
CA VAL A 51 19.57 3.80 11.28
C VAL A 51 19.60 5.30 11.05
N HIS A 52 18.53 5.82 10.47
CA HIS A 52 18.35 7.26 10.31
C HIS A 52 17.24 7.77 11.22
N PRO A 53 17.44 8.91 11.90
CA PRO A 53 16.40 9.52 12.70
C PRO A 53 15.24 10.00 11.82
N MET A 54 14.03 10.04 12.37
CA MET A 54 12.88 10.62 11.69
C MET A 54 13.09 12.12 11.42
N TYR A 55 12.59 12.60 10.29
CA TYR A 55 12.56 14.03 10.01
C TYR A 55 11.61 14.76 10.96
N ARG A 56 11.84 16.06 11.13
CA ARG A 56 10.91 16.93 11.85
C ARG A 56 9.62 17.06 11.04
N MET A 57 8.49 16.80 11.70
CA MET A 57 7.16 16.84 11.11
C MET A 57 6.33 17.93 11.81
N SER A 58 5.46 18.57 11.05
CA SER A 58 4.40 19.45 11.57
C SER A 58 3.32 18.64 12.30
N THR A 59 2.45 19.33 13.05
CA THR A 59 1.32 18.69 13.75
C THR A 59 0.36 17.99 12.78
N VAL A 60 0.16 18.55 11.59
CA VAL A 60 -0.70 18.00 10.53
C VAL A 60 -0.11 16.69 9.98
N GLU A 61 1.19 16.69 9.69
CA GLU A 61 1.90 15.49 9.21
C GLU A 61 1.89 14.37 10.26
N LEU A 62 2.08 14.71 11.54
CA LEU A 62 1.99 13.73 12.62
C LEU A 62 0.60 13.12 12.76
N SER A 63 -0.48 13.91 12.61
CA SER A 63 -1.84 13.36 12.62
C SER A 63 -2.11 12.41 11.46
N GLU A 64 -1.63 12.76 10.26
CA GLU A 64 -1.76 11.88 9.09
C GLU A 64 -0.91 10.62 9.22
N MET A 65 0.30 10.71 9.77
CA MET A 65 1.15 9.55 10.06
C MET A 65 0.44 8.56 10.97
N ARG A 66 -0.14 9.04 12.08
CA ARG A 66 -0.87 8.18 13.01
C ARG A 66 -2.05 7.50 12.34
N ARG A 67 -2.86 8.27 11.60
CA ARG A 67 -4.03 7.74 10.86
C ARG A 67 -3.62 6.65 9.87
N GLN A 68 -2.53 6.85 9.12
CA GLN A 68 -2.02 5.87 8.16
C GLN A 68 -1.47 4.62 8.86
N LEU A 69 -0.75 4.79 9.96
CA LEU A 69 -0.24 3.65 10.75
C LEU A 69 -1.37 2.79 11.29
N GLU A 70 -2.41 3.40 11.87
CA GLU A 70 -3.58 2.68 12.39
C GLU A 70 -4.31 1.92 11.28
N ASP A 71 -4.50 2.54 10.12
CA ASP A 71 -5.10 1.91 8.94
C ASP A 71 -4.25 0.70 8.47
N LEU A 72 -2.93 0.87 8.32
CA LEU A 72 -2.02 -0.20 7.88
C LEU A 72 -1.92 -1.35 8.90
N LEU A 73 -1.94 -1.03 10.20
CA LEU A 73 -1.98 -2.03 11.27
C LEU A 73 -3.31 -2.80 11.25
N SER A 74 -4.44 -2.10 11.09
CA SER A 74 -5.76 -2.75 11.03
C SER A 74 -5.89 -3.70 9.84
N LYS A 75 -5.20 -3.39 8.74
CA LYS A 75 -5.13 -4.22 7.53
C LYS A 75 -4.13 -5.36 7.61
N GLY A 76 -3.34 -5.44 8.68
CA GLY A 76 -2.29 -6.45 8.85
C GLY A 76 -1.12 -6.33 7.86
N LEU A 77 -0.95 -5.16 7.23
CA LEU A 77 0.13 -4.92 6.27
C LEU A 77 1.47 -4.66 6.96
N ILE A 78 1.45 -4.12 8.18
CA ILE A 78 2.63 -3.84 8.99
C ILE A 78 2.44 -4.40 10.41
N ARG A 79 3.54 -4.52 11.15
CA ARG A 79 3.56 -4.89 12.57
C ARG A 79 4.68 -4.14 13.30
N PRO A 80 4.56 -3.93 14.62
CA PRO A 80 5.69 -3.47 15.42
C PRO A 80 6.89 -4.40 15.26
N SER A 81 8.10 -3.84 15.21
CA SER A 81 9.33 -4.62 15.08
C SER A 81 10.47 -3.98 15.88
N THR A 82 11.44 -4.80 16.27
CA THR A 82 12.69 -4.39 16.94
C THR A 82 13.89 -4.56 16.00
N SER A 83 13.71 -4.15 14.74
CA SER A 83 14.74 -4.27 13.69
C SER A 83 15.93 -3.35 13.97
N PRO A 84 17.18 -3.80 13.70
CA PRO A 84 18.34 -2.91 13.72
C PRO A 84 18.37 -1.95 12.51
N TYR A 85 17.48 -2.13 11.53
CA TYR A 85 17.30 -1.25 10.37
C TYR A 85 16.12 -0.31 10.60
N ALA A 86 16.33 0.99 10.35
CA ALA A 86 15.26 1.99 10.39
C ALA A 86 15.54 3.16 9.43
N GLY A 87 14.49 3.62 8.74
CA GLY A 87 14.54 4.77 7.83
C GLY A 87 13.50 5.83 8.22
N PRO A 88 13.69 7.09 7.80
CA PRO A 88 12.73 8.14 8.05
C PRO A 88 11.53 8.02 7.10
N VAL A 89 10.39 8.52 7.54
CA VAL A 89 9.19 8.67 6.72
C VAL A 89 9.16 10.07 6.14
N LEU A 90 8.80 10.18 4.85
CA LEU A 90 8.62 11.47 4.17
C LEU A 90 7.20 11.60 3.61
N PHE A 91 6.57 12.73 3.89
CA PHE A 91 5.29 13.08 3.28
C PHE A 91 5.49 13.92 2.03
N THR A 92 4.76 13.56 0.99
CA THR A 92 4.63 14.38 -0.21
C THR A 92 3.19 14.77 -0.46
N ARG A 93 3.01 15.98 -0.99
CA ARG A 93 1.68 16.51 -1.32
C ARG A 93 1.19 15.87 -2.62
N LYS A 94 0.13 15.06 -2.54
CA LYS A 94 -0.56 14.53 -3.73
C LYS A 94 -1.43 15.62 -4.39
N LYS A 95 -1.65 15.49 -5.70
CA LYS A 95 -2.47 16.43 -6.52
C LYS A 95 -3.89 16.60 -5.98
N GLU A 96 -4.49 15.52 -5.46
CA GLU A 96 -5.71 15.62 -4.66
C GLU A 96 -5.35 16.08 -3.25
N ARG A 97 -5.75 17.31 -2.90
CA ARG A 97 -5.36 18.05 -1.70
C ARG A 97 -5.70 17.39 -0.35
N ARG A 98 -6.20 16.15 -0.34
CA ARG A 98 -6.69 15.44 0.85
C ARG A 98 -5.80 14.30 1.34
N CYS A 99 -4.75 13.91 0.63
CA CYS A 99 -3.90 12.80 1.06
C CYS A 99 -2.42 13.14 0.89
N MET A 100 -1.70 13.26 2.01
CA MET A 100 -0.24 13.15 2.01
C MET A 100 0.12 11.68 1.84
N THR A 101 0.88 11.35 0.81
CA THR A 101 1.32 9.96 0.60
C THR A 101 2.68 9.77 1.26
N LEU A 102 2.79 8.69 2.02
CA LEU A 102 4.04 8.19 2.59
C LEU A 102 4.90 7.65 1.45
N LEU A 103 6.08 8.21 1.24
CA LEU A 103 7.09 7.65 0.32
C LEU A 103 7.84 6.49 0.98
#